data_AF-A0A7W2G3L5-F1
#
_entry.id   AF-A0A7W2G3L5-F1
#
_cell.length_a   1.000
_cell.length_b   1.000
_cell.length_c   1.000
_cell.angle_alpha   90.00
_cell.angle_beta   90.00
_cell.angle_gamma   90.00
#
_symmetry.space_group_name_H-M   'P 1'
#
loop_
_entity.id
_entity.type
_entity.pdbx_description
1 polymer ?
#
loop_
_entity_poly.entity_id
_entity_poly.type
_entity_poly.pdbx_seq_one_letter_code
_entity_poly.pdbx_strand_id
1 'polypeptide(L)'
;MEKIKSIITELIVIVVAFSIVFLADLVDIQTKDSYLESTDVETMEIKLKQHERELYELGNNIIEIKNNMEVLKKNIYKSKNNKDKYNKMVIEYNREVRKYNKYMKIYNKKIDESFKENHKYESKSIIINWIEEVLGIDLVVV
;
A
#
# COMPACT_ATOMS: atom_id res chain seq x y z
N MET A 1 -72.72 10.66 0.82
CA MET A 1 -71.76 9.55 1.04
C MET A 1 -70.72 9.45 -0.07
N GLU A 2 -71.08 9.69 -1.34
CA GLU A 2 -70.16 9.63 -2.48
C GLU A 2 -69.06 10.70 -2.48
N LYS A 3 -69.36 11.94 -2.08
CA LYS A 3 -68.36 13.02 -1.99
C LYS A 3 -67.21 12.71 -1.02
N ILE A 4 -67.52 12.10 0.14
CA ILE A 4 -66.51 11.69 1.13
C ILE A 4 -65.66 10.56 0.58
N LYS A 5 -66.26 9.58 -0.11
CA LYS A 5 -65.52 8.51 -0.79
C LYS A 5 -64.59 9.07 -1.87
N SER A 6 -65.05 10.05 -2.66
CA SER A 6 -64.23 10.71 -3.69
C SER A 6 -63.00 11.42 -3.09
N ILE A 7 -63.18 12.17 -2.00
CA ILE A 7 -62.09 12.88 -1.32
C ILE A 7 -61.09 11.90 -0.71
N ILE A 8 -61.56 10.79 -0.12
CA ILE A 8 -60.70 9.74 0.43
C ILE A 8 -59.90 9.06 -0.69
N THR A 9 -60.52 8.74 -1.82
CA THR A 9 -59.83 8.13 -2.97
C THR A 9 -58.76 9.07 -3.53
N GLU A 10 -59.04 10.37 -3.64
CA GLU A 10 -58.07 11.36 -4.11
C GLU A 10 -56.88 11.50 -3.16
N LEU A 11 -57.12 11.50 -1.85
CA LEU A 11 -56.07 11.47 -0.83
C LEU A 11 -55.20 10.21 -0.90
N ILE A 12 -55.81 9.04 -1.12
CA ILE A 12 -55.08 7.78 -1.28
C ILE A 12 -54.17 7.83 -2.51
N VAL A 13 -54.66 8.35 -3.64
CA VAL A 13 -53.86 8.49 -4.87
C VAL A 13 -52.66 9.41 -4.64
N ILE A 14 -52.85 10.53 -3.92
CA ILE A 14 -51.76 11.44 -3.56
C ILE A 14 -50.73 10.74 -2.68
N VAL A 15 -51.16 10.01 -1.65
CA VAL A 15 -50.24 9.26 -0.75
C VAL A 15 -49.46 8.19 -1.51
N VAL A 16 -50.12 7.48 -2.43
CA VAL A 16 -49.47 6.47 -3.28
C VAL A 16 -48.45 7.12 -4.21
N ALA A 17 -48.79 8.24 -4.85
CA ALA A 17 -47.87 8.98 -5.71
C ALA A 17 -46.64 9.49 -4.93
N PHE A 18 -46.84 10.06 -3.74
CA PHE A 18 -45.75 10.48 -2.86
C PHE A 18 -44.87 9.31 -2.43
N SER A 19 -45.47 8.15 -2.14
CA SER A 19 -44.72 6.95 -1.74
C SER A 19 -43.82 6.44 -2.86
N ILE A 20 -44.30 6.47 -4.11
CA ILE A 20 -43.50 6.04 -5.28
C ILE A 20 -42.30 6.98 -5.50
N VAL A 21 -42.52 8.30 -5.42
CA VAL A 21 -41.43 9.29 -5.56
C VAL A 21 -40.39 9.11 -4.44
N PHE A 22 -40.85 8.93 -3.20
CA PHE A 22 -39.96 8.74 -2.06
C PHE A 22 -39.13 7.46 -2.15
N LEU A 23 -39.72 6.35 -2.64
CA LEU A 23 -39.00 5.11 -2.89
C LEU A 23 -37.97 5.25 -4.03
N ALA A 24 -38.27 6.00 -5.07
CA ALA A 24 -37.33 6.27 -6.17
C ALA A 24 -36.12 7.08 -5.68
N ASP A 25 -36.35 8.15 -4.91
CA ASP A 25 -35.28 8.96 -4.32
C ASP A 25 -34.44 8.14 -3.33
N LEU A 26 -35.07 7.27 -2.53
CA LEU A 26 -34.37 6.40 -1.58
C LEU A 26 -33.44 5.39 -2.27
N VAL A 27 -33.89 4.78 -3.37
CA VAL A 27 -33.07 3.86 -4.18
C VAL A 27 -31.92 4.60 -4.87
N ASP A 28 -32.16 5.81 -5.38
CA ASP A 28 -31.12 6.63 -6.03
C ASP A 28 -30.03 7.09 -5.04
N ILE A 29 -30.38 7.33 -3.77
CA ILE A 29 -29.42 7.64 -2.69
C ILE A 29 -28.60 6.40 -2.30
N GLN A 30 -29.25 5.26 -2.04
CA GLN A 30 -28.56 4.03 -1.65
C GLN A 30 -27.58 3.52 -2.73
N THR A 31 -27.95 3.67 -4.00
CA THR A 31 -27.10 3.22 -5.12
C THR A 31 -25.91 4.14 -5.34
N LYS A 32 -26.04 5.46 -5.14
CA LYS A 32 -24.91 6.40 -5.22
C LYS A 32 -23.88 6.16 -4.12
N ASP A 33 -24.32 6.01 -2.88
CA ASP A 33 -23.40 5.75 -1.76
C ASP A 33 -22.67 4.41 -1.92
N SER A 34 -23.38 3.36 -2.34
CA SER A 34 -22.79 2.04 -2.61
C SER A 34 -21.78 2.05 -3.76
N TYR A 35 -22.05 2.83 -4.81
CA TYR A 35 -21.18 2.95 -5.99
C TYR A 35 -19.90 3.74 -5.66
N LEU A 36 -20.02 4.82 -4.89
CA LEU A 36 -18.88 5.61 -4.42
C LEU A 36 -17.99 4.77 -3.48
N GLU A 37 -18.58 4.04 -2.54
CA GLU A 37 -17.84 3.18 -1.61
C GLU A 37 -17.10 2.04 -2.31
N SER A 38 -17.73 1.37 -3.28
CA SER A 38 -17.10 0.28 -4.05
C SER A 38 -15.94 0.77 -4.95
N THR A 39 -16.08 1.94 -5.56
CA THR A 39 -15.02 2.53 -6.40
C THR A 39 -13.81 2.96 -5.56
N ASP A 40 -14.06 3.51 -4.37
CA ASP A 40 -12.99 3.90 -3.44
C ASP A 40 -12.23 2.68 -2.91
N VAL A 41 -12.93 1.58 -2.60
CA VAL A 41 -12.31 0.33 -2.15
C VAL A 41 -11.45 -0.32 -3.24
N GLU A 42 -11.95 -0.42 -4.47
CA GLU A 42 -11.19 -0.98 -5.59
C GLU A 42 -9.92 -0.15 -5.89
N THR A 43 -10.06 1.18 -5.89
CA THR A 43 -8.93 2.09 -6.09
C THR A 43 -7.89 1.96 -4.96
N MET A 44 -8.33 1.74 -3.72
CA MET A 44 -7.45 1.49 -2.59
C MET A 44 -6.73 0.14 -2.70
N GLU A 45 -7.42 -0.93 -3.08
CA GLU A 45 -6.80 -2.25 -3.27
C GLU A 45 -5.70 -2.21 -4.33
N ILE A 46 -5.93 -1.49 -5.44
CA ILE A 46 -4.94 -1.29 -6.49
C ILE A 46 -3.71 -0.54 -5.94
N LYS A 47 -3.92 0.54 -5.18
CA LYS A 47 -2.82 1.32 -4.58
C LYS A 47 -2.01 0.50 -3.57
N LEU A 48 -2.67 -0.32 -2.76
CA LEU A 48 -2.02 -1.23 -1.82
C LEU A 48 -1.14 -2.26 -2.53
N LYS A 49 -1.70 -2.94 -3.55
CA LYS A 49 -0.96 -3.89 -4.39
C LYS A 49 0.24 -3.24 -5.07
N GLN A 50 0.11 -1.98 -5.47
CA GLN A 50 1.23 -1.24 -6.05
C GLN A 50 2.32 -0.95 -5.00
N HIS A 51 1.96 -0.48 -3.79
CA HIS A 51 2.92 -0.25 -2.71
C HIS A 51 3.66 -1.51 -2.32
N GLU A 52 2.95 -2.63 -2.23
CA GLU A 52 3.51 -3.94 -1.95
C GLU A 52 4.57 -4.32 -3.00
N ARG A 53 4.22 -4.28 -4.29
CA ARG A 53 5.18 -4.55 -5.38
C ARG A 53 6.41 -3.68 -5.31
N GLU A 54 6.22 -2.38 -5.07
CA GLU A 54 7.32 -1.43 -5.00
C GLU A 54 8.25 -1.68 -3.79
N LEU A 55 7.70 -2.11 -2.64
CA LEU A 55 8.49 -2.54 -1.49
C LEU A 55 9.26 -3.85 -1.78
N TYR A 56 8.62 -4.82 -2.44
CA TYR A 56 9.27 -6.05 -2.90
C TYR A 56 10.46 -5.75 -3.83
N GLU A 57 10.27 -4.90 -4.83
CA GLU A 57 11.34 -4.50 -5.75
C GLU A 57 12.49 -3.78 -5.03
N LEU A 58 12.19 -2.87 -4.10
CA LEU A 58 13.22 -2.20 -3.29
C LEU A 58 13.98 -3.19 -2.40
N GLY A 59 13.29 -4.13 -1.76
CA GLY A 59 13.92 -5.18 -0.96
C GLY A 59 14.83 -6.07 -1.79
N ASN A 60 14.38 -6.50 -2.98
CA ASN A 60 15.19 -7.27 -3.91
C ASN A 60 16.48 -6.52 -4.33
N ASN A 61 16.37 -5.22 -4.64
CA ASN A 61 17.53 -4.38 -4.94
C ASN A 61 18.51 -4.30 -3.76
N ILE A 62 17.99 -4.16 -2.53
CA ILE A 62 18.82 -4.14 -1.31
C ILE A 62 19.57 -5.47 -1.12
N ILE A 63 18.89 -6.60 -1.35
CA ILE A 63 19.49 -7.95 -1.29
C ILE A 63 20.59 -8.10 -2.35
N GLU A 64 20.35 -7.66 -3.58
CA GLU A 64 21.36 -7.72 -4.65
C GLU A 64 22.61 -6.90 -4.29
N ILE A 65 22.43 -5.66 -3.81
CA ILE A 65 23.54 -4.81 -3.36
C ILE A 65 24.32 -5.49 -2.23
N LYS A 66 23.62 -6.08 -1.24
CA LYS A 66 24.25 -6.82 -0.14
C LYS A 66 25.08 -8.00 -0.65
N ASN A 67 24.57 -8.76 -1.61
CA ASN A 67 25.29 -9.88 -2.22
C ASN A 67 26.55 -9.39 -2.96
N ASN A 68 26.45 -8.30 -3.72
CA ASN A 68 27.59 -7.69 -4.39
C ASN A 68 28.66 -7.22 -3.39
N MET A 69 28.25 -6.64 -2.27
CA MET A 69 29.15 -6.25 -1.18
C MET A 69 29.89 -7.46 -0.58
N GLU A 70 29.22 -8.60 -0.38
CA GLU A 70 29.85 -9.83 0.12
C GLU A 70 30.88 -10.40 -0.88
N VAL A 71 30.58 -10.34 -2.19
CA VAL A 71 31.54 -10.72 -3.24
C VAL A 71 32.76 -9.80 -3.23
N LEU A 72 32.53 -8.48 -3.18
CA LEU A 72 33.60 -7.48 -3.11
C LEU A 72 34.46 -7.66 -1.86
N LYS A 73 33.85 -7.92 -0.71
CA LYS A 73 34.57 -8.20 0.55
C LYS A 73 35.51 -9.40 0.40
N LYS A 74 35.03 -10.51 -0.17
CA LYS A 74 35.88 -11.68 -0.47
C LYS A 74 37.04 -11.32 -1.42
N ASN A 75 36.78 -10.50 -2.43
CA ASN A 75 37.79 -10.07 -3.40
C ASN A 75 38.82 -9.10 -2.81
N ILE A 76 38.43 -8.25 -1.86
CA ILE A 76 39.34 -7.39 -1.08
C ILE A 76 40.33 -8.25 -0.30
N TYR A 77 39.84 -9.28 0.41
CA TYR A 77 40.70 -10.21 1.15
C TYR A 77 41.71 -10.91 0.23
N LYS A 78 41.27 -11.39 -0.93
CA LYS A 78 42.15 -12.03 -1.93
C LYS A 78 43.18 -11.07 -2.54
N SER A 79 42.89 -9.77 -2.54
CA SER A 79 43.73 -8.75 -3.18
C SER A 79 44.70 -8.07 -2.22
N LYS A 80 44.76 -8.49 -0.94
CA LYS A 80 45.54 -7.83 0.13
C LYS A 80 47.02 -7.59 -0.20
N ASN A 81 47.62 -8.46 -1.01
CA ASN A 81 49.04 -8.37 -1.39
C ASN A 81 49.29 -7.55 -2.66
N ASN A 82 48.24 -7.04 -3.32
CA ASN A 82 48.34 -6.14 -4.48
C ASN A 82 47.63 -4.82 -4.14
N LYS A 83 48.43 -3.79 -3.82
CA LYS A 83 47.94 -2.48 -3.33
C LYS A 83 46.95 -1.82 -4.29
N ASP A 84 47.22 -1.84 -5.59
CA ASP A 84 46.37 -1.17 -6.58
C ASP A 84 45.04 -1.90 -6.75
N LYS A 85 45.07 -3.23 -6.78
CA LYS A 85 43.86 -4.06 -6.85
C LYS A 85 43.04 -3.96 -5.57
N TYR A 86 43.69 -3.96 -4.40
CA TYR A 86 43.04 -3.75 -3.11
C TYR A 86 42.32 -2.39 -3.06
N ASN A 87 43.02 -1.31 -3.39
CA ASN A 87 42.45 0.04 -3.38
C ASN A 87 41.25 0.17 -4.32
N LYS A 88 41.33 -0.38 -5.54
CA LYS A 88 40.19 -0.41 -6.48
C LYS A 88 38.97 -1.13 -5.88
N MET A 89 39.18 -2.30 -5.30
CA MET A 89 38.11 -3.10 -4.70
C MET A 89 37.49 -2.41 -3.47
N VAL A 90 38.30 -1.74 -2.65
CA VAL A 90 37.80 -0.95 -1.50
C VAL A 90 36.97 0.25 -1.96
N ILE A 91 37.41 0.96 -3.00
CA ILE A 91 36.65 2.09 -3.58
C ILE A 91 35.29 1.59 -4.08
N GLU A 92 35.27 0.44 -4.75
CA GLU A 92 34.04 -0.16 -5.28
C GLU A 92 33.11 -0.63 -4.17
N TYR A 93 33.63 -1.30 -3.14
CA TYR A 93 32.86 -1.66 -1.94
C TYR A 93 32.24 -0.42 -1.28
N ASN A 94 33.00 0.66 -1.11
CA ASN A 94 32.48 1.91 -0.54
C ASN A 94 31.43 2.60 -1.43
N ARG A 95 31.41 2.34 -2.75
CA ARG A 95 30.31 2.78 -3.62
C ARG A 95 29.05 1.96 -3.36
N GLU A 96 29.18 0.64 -3.25
CA GLU A 96 28.04 -0.24 -2.94
C GLU A 96 27.46 0.03 -1.55
N VAL A 97 28.27 0.29 -0.52
CA VAL A 97 27.79 0.73 0.81
C VAL A 97 26.94 2.00 0.71
N ARG A 98 27.36 2.98 -0.11
CA ARG A 98 26.59 4.21 -0.31
C ARG A 98 25.26 3.95 -1.03
N LYS A 99 25.24 3.05 -2.01
CA LYS A 99 24.01 2.62 -2.67
C LYS A 99 23.08 1.92 -1.68
N TYR A 100 23.59 0.95 -0.92
CA TYR A 100 22.84 0.25 0.13
C TYR A 100 22.15 1.24 1.07
N ASN A 101 22.92 2.17 1.66
CA ASN A 101 22.37 3.17 2.58
C ASN A 101 21.31 4.07 1.92
N LYS A 102 21.48 4.42 0.64
CA LYS A 102 20.49 5.22 -0.10
C LYS A 102 19.19 4.43 -0.28
N TYR A 103 19.27 3.19 -0.76
CA TYR A 103 18.09 2.35 -0.98
C TYR A 103 17.39 2.00 0.32
N MET A 104 18.15 1.77 1.40
CA MET A 104 17.59 1.51 2.72
C MET A 104 16.80 2.70 3.26
N LYS A 105 17.28 3.94 3.05
CA LYS A 105 16.52 5.16 3.38
C LYS A 105 15.24 5.29 2.57
N ILE A 106 15.29 5.00 1.27
CA ILE A 106 14.11 5.05 0.39
C ILE A 106 13.08 4.02 0.85
N TYR A 107 13.52 2.79 1.11
CA TYR A 107 12.66 1.71 1.59
C TYR A 107 12.00 2.06 2.93
N ASN A 108 12.76 2.55 3.92
CA ASN A 108 12.19 2.95 5.22
C ASN A 108 11.18 4.08 5.08
N LYS A 109 11.47 5.10 4.25
CA LYS A 109 10.51 6.17 3.96
C LYS A 109 9.21 5.64 3.35
N LYS A 110 9.33 4.66 2.46
CA LYS A 110 8.19 4.07 1.78
C LYS A 110 7.35 3.18 2.69
N ILE A 111 7.99 2.47 3.61
CA ILE A 111 7.31 1.79 4.72
C ILE A 111 6.54 2.79 5.57
N ASP A 112 7.16 3.91 5.95
CA ASP A 112 6.50 4.94 6.76
C ASP A 112 5.31 5.57 6.03
N GLU A 113 5.43 5.78 4.71
CA GLU A 113 4.34 6.24 3.85
C GLU A 113 3.21 5.21 3.79
N SER A 114 3.53 3.94 3.54
CA SER A 114 2.56 2.83 3.60
C SER A 114 1.86 2.77 4.95
N PHE A 115 2.57 2.90 6.07
CA PHE A 115 1.94 2.88 7.40
C PHE A 115 1.04 4.11 7.63
N LYS A 116 1.44 5.30 7.19
CA LYS A 116 0.62 6.52 7.33
C LYS A 116 -0.66 6.45 6.50
N GLU A 117 -0.58 5.93 5.27
CA GLU A 117 -1.75 5.73 4.42
C GLU A 117 -2.63 4.60 4.96
N ASN A 118 -2.04 3.56 5.56
CA ASN A 118 -2.73 2.39 6.11
C ASN A 118 -3.20 2.55 7.56
N HIS A 119 -3.00 3.69 8.24
CA HIS A 119 -3.67 3.95 9.51
C HIS A 119 -5.21 4.04 9.40
N LYS A 120 -5.75 3.82 8.21
CA LYS A 120 -7.17 3.59 7.94
C LYS A 120 -7.58 2.11 7.86
N TYR A 121 -6.67 1.13 7.67
CA TYR A 121 -7.00 -0.30 7.50
C TYR A 121 -5.87 -1.29 7.91
N GLU A 122 -6.27 -2.50 8.31
CA GLU A 122 -5.51 -3.62 8.94
C GLU A 122 -4.30 -4.20 8.17
N SER A 123 -3.70 -3.50 7.20
CA SER A 123 -2.58 -3.99 6.38
C SER A 123 -1.21 -4.01 7.08
N LYS A 124 -1.17 -3.66 8.38
CA LYS A 124 0.05 -3.54 9.19
C LYS A 124 0.75 -4.89 9.37
N SER A 125 0.00 -6.00 9.46
CA SER A 125 0.54 -7.32 9.81
C SER A 125 1.32 -7.99 8.69
N ILE A 126 0.88 -7.85 7.44
CA ILE A 126 1.49 -8.53 6.28
C ILE A 126 2.87 -7.94 5.97
N ILE A 127 2.98 -6.61 6.01
CA ILE A 127 4.24 -5.90 5.71
C ILE A 127 5.28 -6.17 6.80
N ILE A 128 4.88 -6.20 8.07
CA ILE A 128 5.78 -6.52 9.20
C ILE A 128 6.30 -7.96 9.10
N ASN A 129 5.42 -8.94 8.86
CA ASN A 129 5.82 -10.34 8.72
C ASN A 129 6.83 -10.53 7.58
N TRP A 130 6.63 -9.88 6.43
CA TRP A 130 7.59 -9.97 5.32
C TRP A 130 8.97 -9.38 5.66
N ILE A 131 9.00 -8.27 6.40
CA ILE A 131 10.25 -7.63 6.81
C ILE A 131 11.04 -8.54 7.77
N GLU A 132 10.34 -9.16 8.72
CA GLU A 132 10.93 -10.08 9.68
C GLU A 132 11.45 -11.34 8.99
N GLU A 133 10.68 -11.94 8.07
CA GLU A 133 11.06 -13.15 7.35
C GLU A 133 12.21 -12.94 6.36
N VAL A 134 12.22 -11.84 5.60
CA VAL A 134 13.17 -11.66 4.48
C VAL A 134 14.44 -10.92 4.90
N LEU A 135 14.34 -9.97 5.83
CA LEU A 135 15.50 -9.18 6.26
C LEU A 135 16.08 -9.66 7.61
N GLY A 136 15.36 -10.48 8.37
CA GLY A 136 15.77 -10.94 9.70
C GLY A 136 15.90 -9.79 10.70
N ILE A 137 15.09 -8.74 10.52
CA ILE A 137 15.04 -7.55 11.38
C ILE A 137 13.75 -7.62 12.18
N ASP A 138 13.84 -7.90 13.49
CA ASP A 138 12.71 -7.76 14.42
C ASP A 138 12.33 -6.28 14.52
N LEU A 139 11.14 -5.94 14.01
CA LEU A 139 10.58 -4.60 14.14
C LEU A 139 9.59 -4.61 15.31
N VAL A 140 10.12 -4.41 16.52
CA VAL A 140 9.27 -4.18 17.71
C VAL A 140 8.51 -2.87 17.52
N VAL A 141 7.22 -2.99 17.22
CA VAL A 141 6.28 -1.86 17.19
C VAL A 141 5.95 -1.50 18.63
N VAL A 142 6.46 -0.36 19.09
CA VAL A 142 6.01 0.30 20.33
C VAL A 142 4.86 1.25 20.01
#